data_AF-A0ABD0QS98-F1
#
_entry.id   AF-A0ABD0QS98-F1
#
_cell.length_a   1.000
_cell.length_b   1.000
_cell.length_c   1.000
_cell.angle_alpha   90.00
_cell.angle_beta   90.00
_cell.angle_gamma   90.00
#
_symmetry.space_group_name_H-M   'P 1'
#
loop_
_entity.id
_entity.type
_entity.pdbx_description
1 polymer ?
#
loop_
_entity_poly.entity_id
_entity_poly.type
_entity_poly.pdbx_seq_one_letter_code
_entity_poly.pdbx_strand_id
1 'polypeptide(L)' 'VVSEAFIRFFLETIGHYSLFLTQGERGERVFQREAFRKSVASKSIRRFLGVFMESQMFAGFIQDREMR' A
#
# COMPACT_ATOMS: atom_id res chain seq x y z
N VAL A 1 9.31 -20.13 -9.22
CA VAL A 1 8.01 -20.57 -8.65
C VAL A 1 7.68 -19.87 -7.33
N VAL A 2 8.46 -20.04 -6.26
CA VAL A 2 8.17 -19.39 -4.95
C VAL A 2 8.14 -17.86 -5.06
N SER A 3 9.20 -17.25 -5.61
CA SER A 3 9.27 -15.79 -5.76
C SER A 3 8.14 -15.22 -6.63
N GLU A 4 7.70 -15.96 -7.65
CA GLU A 4 6.59 -15.53 -8.51
C GLU A 4 5.27 -15.49 -7.73
N ALA A 5 4.98 -16.49 -6.90
CA ALA A 5 3.79 -16.50 -6.06
C ALA A 5 3.78 -15.30 -5.10
N PHE A 6 4.93 -14.98 -4.48
CA PHE A 6 5.05 -13.79 -3.64
C PHE A 6 4.86 -12.50 -4.43
N ILE A 7 5.49 -12.36 -5.61
CA ILE A 7 5.33 -11.18 -6.46
C ILE A 7 3.85 -10.99 -6.85
N ARG A 8 3.16 -12.05 -7.29
CA ARG A 8 1.73 -11.99 -7.63
C ARG A 8 0.90 -11.55 -6.43
N PHE A 9 1.12 -12.17 -5.28
CA PHE A 9 0.43 -11.79 -4.04
C PHE A 9 0.62 -10.31 -3.70
N PHE A 10 1.85 -9.78 -3.77
CA PHE A 10 2.09 -8.36 -3.55
C PHE A 10 1.42 -7.49 -4.61
N LEU A 11 1.55 -7.80 -5.90
CA LEU A 11 0.92 -7.00 -6.95
C LEU A 11 -0.61 -6.93 -6.79
N GLU A 12 -1.25 -8.05 -6.47
CA GLU A 12 -2.69 -8.11 -6.25
C GLU A 12 -3.13 -7.36 -4.99
N THR A 13 -2.35 -7.45 -3.90
CA THR A 13 -2.73 -6.88 -2.60
C THR A 13 -2.32 -5.42 -2.41
N ILE A 14 -1.23 -4.98 -3.03
CA ILE A 14 -0.67 -3.63 -2.84
C ILE A 14 -0.44 -2.84 -4.13
N GLY A 15 -0.52 -3.46 -5.31
CA GLY A 15 -0.21 -2.79 -6.58
C GLY A 15 -1.09 -1.58 -6.91
N HIS A 16 -2.28 -1.50 -6.31
CA HIS A 16 -3.23 -0.40 -6.49
C HIS A 16 -2.98 0.81 -5.57
N TYR A 17 -1.88 0.82 -4.79
CA TYR A 17 -1.55 1.89 -3.84
C TYR A 17 -1.54 3.30 -4.46
N SER A 18 -1.17 3.42 -5.75
CA SER A 18 -1.05 4.71 -6.43
C SER A 18 -2.37 5.46 -6.54
N LEU A 19 -3.50 4.74 -6.56
CA LEU A 19 -4.85 5.33 -6.53
C LEU A 19 -5.16 6.03 -5.20
N PHE A 20 -4.35 5.77 -4.17
CA PHE A 20 -4.49 6.32 -2.83
C PHE A 20 -3.36 7.29 -2.49
N LEU A 21 -2.55 7.70 -3.47
CA LEU A 21 -1.64 8.83 -3.34
C LEU A 21 -2.34 10.10 -3.83
N THR A 22 -2.59 11.02 -2.92
CA THR A 22 -3.26 12.30 -3.19
C THR A 22 -2.30 13.47 -3.04
N GLN A 23 -2.58 14.60 -3.68
CA GLN A 23 -1.86 15.84 -3.35
C GLN A 23 -2.44 16.44 -2.07
N GLY A 24 -1.57 16.72 -1.10
CA GLY A 24 -1.86 17.49 0.09
C GLY A 24 -1.92 18.99 -0.21
N GLU A 25 -2.26 19.77 0.81
CA GLU A 25 -2.48 21.22 0.68
C GLU A 25 -1.24 22.00 0.28
N ARG A 26 -0.03 21.45 0.53
CA ARG A 26 1.25 22.07 0.19
C ARG A 26 1.88 21.44 -1.07
N GLY A 27 1.11 20.66 -1.82
CA GLY A 27 1.56 19.97 -3.03
C GLY A 27 2.36 18.69 -2.75
N GLU A 28 2.50 18.29 -1.49
CA GLU A 28 3.12 17.03 -1.10
C GLU A 28 2.24 15.84 -1.51
N ARG A 29 2.84 14.70 -1.88
CA ARG A 29 2.07 13.47 -2.08
C ARG A 29 1.83 12.83 -0.72
N VAL A 30 0.57 12.51 -0.42
CA VAL A 30 0.14 11.90 0.84
C VAL A 30 -0.55 10.59 0.54
N PHE A 31 -0.11 9.52 1.20
CA PHE A 31 -0.76 8.22 1.12
C PHE A 31 -1.98 8.09 2.04
N GLN A 32 -3.15 7.84 1.45
CA GLN A 32 -4.43 7.66 2.14
C GLN A 32 -4.57 6.24 2.71
N ARG A 33 -3.81 5.94 3.77
CA ARG A 33 -3.67 4.61 4.39
C ARG A 33 -5.01 3.91 4.68
N GLU A 34 -5.94 4.60 5.33
CA GLU A 34 -7.22 4.01 5.73
C GLU A 34 -8.14 3.75 4.53
N ALA A 35 -8.13 4.64 3.53
CA ALA A 35 -8.90 4.44 2.30
C ALA A 35 -8.36 3.24 1.51
N PHE A 36 -7.03 3.13 1.38
CA PHE A 36 -6.37 2.00 0.75
C PHE A 36 -6.75 0.67 1.43
N ARG A 37 -6.64 0.61 2.76
CA ARG A 37 -7.04 -0.58 3.53
C ARG A 37 -8.51 -0.94 3.34
N LYS A 38 -9.42 0.05 3.29
CA LYS A 38 -10.86 -0.22 3.15
C LYS A 38 -11.28 -0.58 1.72
N SER A 39 -10.45 -0.29 0.72
CA SER A 39 -10.74 -0.57 -0.69
C SER A 39 -10.84 -2.07 -1.03
N VAL A 40 -10.18 -2.93 -0.25
CA VAL A 40 -10.21 -4.37 -0.43
C VAL A 40 -11.42 -5.00 0.29
N ALA A 41 -12.23 -5.78 -0.44
CA ALA A 41 -13.41 -6.43 0.12
C ALA A 41 -13.05 -7.51 1.17
N SER A 42 -11.99 -8.27 0.90
CA SER A 42 -11.59 -9.43 1.72
C SER A 42 -11.17 -9.01 3.14
N LYS A 43 -11.80 -9.62 4.15
CA LYS A 43 -11.48 -9.38 5.58
C LYS A 43 -10.06 -9.82 5.93
N SER A 44 -9.59 -10.94 5.39
CA SER A 44 -8.22 -11.43 5.65
C SER A 44 -7.18 -10.49 5.05
N ILE A 45 -7.40 -10.00 3.83
CA ILE A 45 -6.52 -9.01 3.19
C ILE A 45 -6.55 -7.70 3.98
N ARG A 46 -7.72 -7.23 4.44
CA ARG A 46 -7.78 -6.03 5.30
C ARG A 46 -7.00 -6.15 6.61
N ARG A 47 -6.98 -7.34 7.21
CA ARG A 47 -6.19 -7.63 8.42
C ARG A 47 -4.71 -7.70 8.08
N PHE A 48 -4.35 -8.39 7.00
CA PHE A 48 -2.99 -8.45 6.50
C PHE A 48 -2.44 -7.05 6.23
N LEU A 49 -3.14 -6.22 5.46
CA LEU A 49 -2.73 -4.85 5.18
C LEU A 49 -2.59 -4.02 6.46
N GLY A 50 -3.49 -4.20 7.43
CA GLY A 50 -3.38 -3.53 8.73
C GLY A 50 -2.02 -3.75 9.39
N VAL A 51 -1.55 -5.00 9.43
CA VAL A 51 -0.26 -5.38 10.03
C VAL A 51 0.91 -5.07 9.09
N PHE A 52 0.79 -5.43 7.81
CA PHE A 52 1.87 -5.28 6.83
C PHE A 52 2.28 -3.82 6.67
N MET A 53 1.33 -2.90 6.69
CA MET A 53 1.62 -1.49 6.56
C MET A 53 2.27 -0.88 7.82
N GLU A 54 2.36 -1.60 8.93
CA GLU A 54 3.19 -1.21 10.11
C GLU A 54 4.65 -1.64 9.94
N SER A 55 4.98 -2.45 8.93
CA SER A 55 6.34 -2.88 8.67
C SER A 55 7.21 -1.74 8.13
N GLN A 56 8.50 -1.78 8.47
CA GLN A 56 9.51 -0.87 7.92
C GLN A 56 9.59 -0.96 6.38
N MET A 57 9.39 -2.15 5.83
CA MET A 57 9.37 -2.36 4.37
C MET A 57 8.28 -1.50 3.70
N PHE A 58 7.07 -1.51 4.24
CA PHE A 58 5.98 -0.72 3.67
C PHE A 58 6.20 0.79 3.88
N ALA A 59 6.68 1.19 5.06
CA ALA A 59 6.99 2.59 5.35
C ALA A 59 8.02 3.15 4.36
N GLY A 60 9.13 2.44 4.14
CA GLY A 60 10.15 2.86 3.16
C GLY A 60 9.61 2.87 1.73
N PHE A 61 8.80 1.87 1.36
CA PHE A 61 8.17 1.82 0.04
C PHE A 61 7.27 3.03 -0.26
N ILE A 62 6.44 3.45 0.69
CA ILE A 62 5.55 4.60 0.50
C ILE A 62 6.34 5.91 0.52
N GLN A 63 7.28 6.07 1.44
CA GLN A 63 8.11 7.27 1.53
C GLN A 63 8.86 7.55 0.21
N ASP A 64 9.43 6.51 -0.41
CA ASP A 64 10.08 6.59 -1.72
C ASP A 64 9.14 7.03 -2.86
N ARG A 65 7.82 6.88 -2.68
CA ARG A 65 6.80 7.28 -3.66
C ARG A 65 6.23 8.65 -3.39
N GLU A 66 6.21 9.08 -2.14
CA GLU A 66 5.84 10.43 -1.73
C GLU A 66 6.91 11.47 -2.11
N MET A 67 8.19 11.06 -2.21
CA MET A 67 9.31 11.90 -2.63
C MET A 67 9.55 11.99 -4.15
N ARG A 68 8.91 11.13 -4.95
CA ARG A 68 8.92 11.18 -6.44
C ARG A 68 7.70 11.92 -6.94
#